data_AF-A0ABD4Z2P8-F1
#
_entry.id   AF-A0ABD4Z2P8-F1
#
_cell.length_a   1.000
_cell.length_b   1.000
_cell.length_c   1.000
_cell.angle_alpha   90.00
_cell.angle_beta   90.00
_cell.angle_gamma   90.00
#
_symmetry.space_group_name_H-M   'P 1'
#
loop_
_entity.id
_entity.type
_entity.pdbx_description
1 polymer ?
#
loop_
_entity_poly.entity_id
_entity_poly.type
_entity_poly.pdbx_seq_one_letter_code
_entity_poly.pdbx_strand_id
1 'polypeptide(L)'
;GERVTVQGEGLRWAQKGLDAKAKAPLKIERGAIVRVAITGKSKAGPVWSISQWPEAEAALVAMDPQTGRVRALVGGFDFSRQPFNHVTQSWRQPGSALKPLLYSAALEARVMPATLVDDLPFTAANGWSPGNSNGQYAGPISMREALMRSSNLASVRILQHTGTHAVRDWTGRFGLDPARQPDNLTLALGTGSVTPLQMTQAYATVANGGWRVAPIVIEKITDAQGKVLFEAPPAEALTEDNRAIPARNAFVTASLLNDVARSGTAARAQATLKRGDLYGKTGTTNDAVDAWFAGYQPTLATTVWMGYDQPRSLGGSESGGRLALPIWIDFMSAALKGTPVASPPAPPAGLVREGDDWLYTEWRDGGWVSAISDQGGTEYSRTLTGDLNKAFGAFGAWLRGEPRPAD
;
A
#
# COMPACT_ATOMS: atom_id res chain seq x y z
N GLY A 1 26.60 19.17 -36.54
CA GLY A 1 25.61 18.34 -35.84
C GLY A 1 25.07 17.28 -36.79
N GLU A 2 24.68 16.13 -36.26
CA GLU A 2 23.98 15.09 -37.01
C GLU A 2 22.57 15.56 -37.41
N ARG A 3 22.11 15.17 -38.60
CA ARG A 3 20.71 15.42 -39.02
C ARG A 3 19.90 14.17 -38.75
N VAL A 4 18.84 14.31 -37.96
CA VAL A 4 17.90 13.24 -37.64
C VAL A 4 16.51 13.61 -38.13
N THR A 5 15.73 12.59 -38.51
CA THR A 5 14.38 12.76 -39.02
C THR A 5 13.41 12.08 -38.06
N VAL A 6 12.47 12.87 -37.51
CA VAL A 6 11.40 12.39 -36.61
C VAL A 6 10.10 12.34 -37.39
N GLN A 7 9.45 11.18 -37.45
CA GLN A 7 8.21 10.97 -38.23
C GLN A 7 7.25 10.04 -37.50
N GLY A 8 5.98 10.04 -37.94
CA GLY A 8 4.95 9.13 -37.44
C GLY A 8 4.77 9.21 -35.92
N GLU A 9 4.80 8.05 -35.26
CA GLU A 9 4.68 7.91 -33.80
C GLU A 9 5.71 8.74 -33.02
N GLY A 10 6.89 9.00 -33.59
CA GLY A 10 7.92 9.84 -32.96
C GLY A 10 7.48 11.30 -32.75
N LEU A 11 6.42 11.74 -33.43
CA LEU A 11 5.84 13.09 -33.26
C LEU A 11 4.64 13.10 -32.33
N ARG A 12 4.15 11.93 -31.87
CA ARG A 12 2.86 11.81 -31.15
C ARG A 12 2.76 12.75 -29.94
N TRP A 13 3.81 12.80 -29.13
CA TRP A 13 3.86 13.66 -27.93
C TRP A 13 3.95 15.16 -28.26
N ALA A 14 4.51 15.49 -29.42
CA ALA A 14 4.70 16.86 -29.88
C ALA A 14 3.51 17.41 -30.66
N GLN A 15 2.49 16.60 -30.98
CA GLN A 15 1.39 17.00 -31.87
C GLN A 15 0.72 18.30 -31.45
N LYS A 16 0.42 18.48 -30.16
CA LYS A 16 -0.20 19.72 -29.65
C LYS A 16 0.71 20.95 -29.80
N GLY A 17 2.03 20.77 -29.76
CA GLY A 17 2.99 21.85 -29.98
C GLY A 17 3.24 22.14 -31.45
N LEU A 18 3.08 21.14 -32.32
CA LEU A 18 3.23 21.26 -33.77
C LEU A 18 1.98 21.84 -34.45
N ASP A 19 0.85 21.93 -33.74
CA ASP A 19 -0.36 22.56 -34.24
C ASP A 19 -0.12 24.05 -34.56
N ALA A 20 -0.62 24.53 -35.70
CA ALA A 20 -0.47 25.92 -36.11
C ALA A 20 -1.07 26.93 -35.10
N LYS A 21 -2.07 26.51 -34.32
CA LYS A 21 -2.74 27.27 -33.26
C LYS A 21 -2.17 27.02 -31.87
N ALA A 22 -1.06 26.28 -31.75
CA ALA A 22 -0.42 26.04 -30.46
C ALA A 22 -0.06 27.38 -29.79
N LYS A 23 -0.35 27.49 -28.49
CA LYS A 23 0.02 28.67 -27.70
C LYS A 23 1.54 28.77 -27.60
N ALA A 24 2.07 29.99 -27.53
CA ALA A 24 3.52 30.27 -27.54
C ALA A 24 4.36 29.38 -26.59
N PRO A 25 3.94 29.08 -25.34
CA PRO A 25 4.74 28.23 -24.44
C PRO A 25 4.89 26.77 -24.87
N LEU A 26 4.00 26.27 -25.74
CA LEU A 26 3.97 24.88 -26.21
C LEU A 26 4.39 24.77 -27.69
N LYS A 27 4.40 25.87 -28.43
CA LYS A 27 4.56 25.89 -29.88
C LYS A 27 5.96 25.42 -30.29
N ILE A 28 6.00 24.43 -31.16
CA ILE A 28 7.23 23.88 -31.75
C ILE A 28 7.28 24.37 -33.19
N GLU A 29 8.21 25.26 -33.48
CA GLU A 29 8.43 25.83 -34.81
C GLU A 29 9.91 25.81 -35.19
N ARG A 30 10.23 26.21 -36.42
CA ARG A 30 11.61 26.21 -36.90
C ARG A 30 12.48 27.10 -35.99
N GLY A 31 13.52 26.52 -35.40
CA GLY A 31 14.39 27.18 -34.43
C GLY A 31 14.13 26.78 -32.98
N ALA A 32 13.02 26.09 -32.69
CA ALA A 32 12.77 25.53 -31.37
C ALA A 32 13.83 24.48 -30.99
N ILE A 33 14.25 24.53 -29.72
CA ILE A 33 15.16 23.54 -29.14
C ILE A 33 14.31 22.44 -28.51
N VAL A 34 14.44 21.23 -29.02
CA VAL A 34 13.71 20.05 -28.52
C VAL A 34 14.69 18.97 -28.09
N ARG A 35 14.23 18.05 -27.23
CA ARG A 35 14.96 16.81 -26.95
C ARG A 35 14.44 15.71 -27.85
N VAL A 36 15.35 14.88 -28.35
CA VAL A 36 15.01 13.70 -29.12
C VAL A 36 15.66 12.48 -28.49
N ALA A 37 14.97 11.35 -28.53
CA ALA A 37 15.45 10.07 -28.04
C ALA A 37 15.20 8.98 -29.09
N ILE A 38 16.06 7.98 -29.10
CA ILE A 38 15.85 6.77 -29.91
C ILE A 38 14.88 5.88 -29.15
N THR A 39 13.69 5.65 -29.72
CA THR A 39 12.63 4.84 -29.10
C THR A 39 12.49 3.47 -29.74
N GLY A 40 13.28 3.16 -30.76
CA GLY A 40 13.26 1.87 -31.42
C GLY A 40 14.24 1.80 -32.59
N LYS A 41 14.18 0.68 -33.32
CA LYS A 41 14.92 0.47 -34.56
C LYS A 41 13.95 0.02 -35.66
N SER A 42 14.13 0.59 -36.84
CA SER A 42 13.43 0.21 -38.07
C SER A 42 14.42 -0.35 -39.08
N LYS A 43 13.92 -0.90 -40.20
CA LYS A 43 14.76 -1.31 -41.34
C LYS A 43 15.59 -0.16 -41.92
N ALA A 44 15.17 1.09 -41.70
CA ALA A 44 15.85 2.30 -42.18
C ALA A 44 16.79 2.94 -41.12
N GLY A 45 16.97 2.31 -39.95
CA GLY A 45 17.81 2.82 -38.86
C GLY A 45 17.01 3.19 -37.60
N PRO A 46 17.61 3.98 -36.69
CA PRO A 46 16.99 4.33 -35.41
C PRO A 46 15.70 5.14 -35.61
N VAL A 47 14.67 4.79 -34.84
CA VAL A 47 13.42 5.55 -34.77
C VAL A 47 13.60 6.63 -33.71
N TRP A 48 13.59 7.89 -34.15
CA TRP A 48 13.67 9.04 -33.26
C TRP A 48 12.27 9.50 -32.85
N SER A 49 12.16 9.98 -31.61
CA SER A 49 10.95 10.58 -31.06
C SER A 49 11.30 11.90 -30.37
N ILE A 50 10.43 12.90 -30.50
CA ILE A 50 10.48 14.08 -29.63
C ILE A 50 10.15 13.61 -28.21
N SER A 51 10.92 14.10 -27.25
CA SER A 51 10.77 13.79 -25.83
C SER A 51 10.91 15.07 -25.00
N GLN A 52 10.55 14.96 -23.74
CA GLN A 52 10.82 15.98 -22.74
C GLN A 52 11.38 15.29 -21.50
N TRP A 53 12.18 16.03 -20.74
CA TRP A 53 12.53 15.60 -19.41
C TRP A 53 11.30 15.64 -18.52
N PRO A 54 11.04 14.61 -17.70
CA PRO A 54 9.96 14.70 -16.74
C PRO A 54 10.28 15.77 -15.71
N GLU A 55 9.29 16.57 -15.34
CA GLU A 55 9.38 17.47 -14.18
C GLU A 55 9.03 16.75 -12.88
N ALA A 56 8.28 15.65 -12.97
CA ALA A 56 7.99 14.78 -11.84
C ALA A 56 9.14 13.78 -11.66
N GLU A 57 9.41 13.44 -10.40
CA GLU A 57 10.38 12.45 -10.01
C GLU A 57 9.68 11.12 -9.69
N ALA A 58 10.45 10.04 -9.79
CA ALA A 58 10.03 8.72 -9.35
C ALA A 58 11.16 8.03 -8.59
N ALA A 59 10.78 7.24 -7.60
CA ALA A 59 11.70 6.46 -6.79
C ALA A 59 11.24 5.00 -6.73
N LEU A 60 12.19 4.07 -6.76
CA LEU A 60 11.93 2.65 -6.62
C LEU A 60 12.95 2.04 -5.67
N VAL A 61 12.49 1.19 -4.78
CA VAL A 61 13.37 0.35 -3.97
C VAL A 61 12.79 -1.04 -3.86
N ALA A 62 13.66 -2.04 -3.99
CA ALA A 62 13.33 -3.45 -3.85
C ALA A 62 14.26 -4.11 -2.85
N MET A 63 13.69 -4.88 -1.92
CA MET A 63 14.38 -5.49 -0.80
C MET A 63 13.94 -6.94 -0.64
N ASP A 64 14.91 -7.81 -0.34
CA ASP A 64 14.66 -9.19 0.08
C ASP A 64 13.99 -9.20 1.47
N PRO A 65 12.76 -9.71 1.61
CA PRO A 65 12.05 -9.69 2.90
C PRO A 65 12.69 -10.54 3.98
N GLN A 66 13.45 -11.57 3.62
CA GLN A 66 14.04 -12.50 4.59
C GLN A 66 15.35 -11.96 5.16
N THR A 67 16.09 -11.18 4.35
CA THR A 67 17.46 -10.78 4.70
C THR A 67 17.66 -9.28 4.83
N GLY A 68 16.71 -8.46 4.38
CA GLY A 68 16.84 -7.01 4.34
C GLY A 68 17.78 -6.49 3.23
N ARG A 69 18.34 -7.38 2.39
CA ARG A 69 19.26 -6.99 1.32
C ARG A 69 18.53 -6.21 0.23
N VAL A 70 18.99 -4.99 -0.03
CA VAL A 70 18.44 -4.13 -1.08
C VAL A 70 18.94 -4.64 -2.43
N ARG A 71 18.00 -5.07 -3.28
CA ARG A 71 18.29 -5.63 -4.61
C ARG A 71 18.30 -4.57 -5.70
N ALA A 72 17.51 -3.52 -5.52
CA ALA A 72 17.49 -2.36 -6.41
C ALA A 72 17.15 -1.09 -5.62
N LEU A 73 17.80 0.01 -5.98
CA LEU A 73 17.52 1.33 -5.42
C LEU A 73 17.69 2.38 -6.53
N VAL A 74 16.60 3.06 -6.86
CA VAL A 74 16.54 4.15 -7.83
C VAL A 74 16.01 5.38 -7.10
N GLY A 75 16.89 6.36 -6.88
CA GLY A 75 16.61 7.55 -6.08
C GLY A 75 15.96 8.71 -6.84
N GLY A 76 15.81 8.63 -8.16
CA GLY A 76 15.30 9.71 -9.02
C GLY A 76 15.49 9.37 -10.50
N PHE A 77 15.03 10.24 -11.39
CA PHE A 77 15.09 10.01 -12.83
C PHE A 77 16.53 10.02 -13.39
N ASP A 78 17.37 10.94 -12.94
CA ASP A 78 18.78 11.04 -13.37
C ASP A 78 19.68 11.59 -12.26
N PHE A 79 20.55 10.71 -11.77
CA PHE A 79 21.51 11.02 -10.72
C PHE A 79 22.49 12.14 -11.08
N SER A 80 22.88 12.25 -12.36
CA SER A 80 23.88 13.22 -12.83
C SER A 80 23.37 14.65 -12.71
N ARG A 81 22.05 14.83 -12.79
CA ARG A 81 21.39 16.13 -12.66
C ARG A 81 20.94 16.39 -11.23
N GLN A 82 20.41 15.36 -10.57
CA GLN A 82 19.86 15.47 -9.23
C GLN A 82 20.31 14.28 -8.39
N PRO A 83 21.39 14.42 -7.60
CA PRO A 83 21.90 13.33 -6.77
C PRO A 83 21.07 13.10 -5.49
N PHE A 84 19.94 13.79 -5.34
CA PHE A 84 19.04 13.61 -4.20
C PHE A 84 18.35 12.25 -4.27
N ASN A 85 18.43 11.48 -3.18
CA ASN A 85 17.91 10.13 -3.12
C ASN A 85 16.52 10.10 -2.49
N HIS A 86 15.49 10.06 -3.33
CA HIS A 86 14.11 10.02 -2.89
C HIS A 86 13.73 8.75 -2.11
N VAL A 87 14.49 7.66 -2.23
CA VAL A 87 14.22 6.43 -1.47
C VAL A 87 14.49 6.61 0.02
N THR A 88 15.54 7.35 0.37
CA THR A 88 16.05 7.43 1.75
C THR A 88 15.86 8.81 2.38
N GLN A 89 15.73 9.86 1.56
CA GLN A 89 15.74 11.26 2.03
C GLN A 89 14.41 11.98 1.83
N SER A 90 13.53 11.49 0.95
CA SER A 90 12.24 12.12 0.65
C SER A 90 11.17 11.67 1.63
N TRP A 91 10.75 12.58 2.50
CA TRP A 91 9.62 12.40 3.41
C TRP A 91 8.34 12.82 2.71
N ARG A 92 7.44 11.87 2.49
CA ARG A 92 6.22 12.04 1.70
C ARG A 92 5.03 11.36 2.38
N GLN A 93 3.82 11.82 2.05
CA GLN A 93 2.61 11.22 2.57
C GLN A 93 2.31 9.92 1.80
N PRO A 94 2.21 8.74 2.46
CA PRO A 94 1.92 7.48 1.78
C PRO A 94 0.47 7.37 1.31
N GLY A 95 -0.42 8.22 1.83
CA GLY A 95 -1.84 8.14 1.58
C GLY A 95 -2.41 6.77 1.94
N SER A 96 -3.26 6.23 1.06
CA SER A 96 -3.87 4.90 1.26
C SER A 96 -2.88 3.71 1.34
N ALA A 97 -1.60 3.88 0.99
CA ALA A 97 -0.60 2.82 1.15
C ALA A 97 -0.30 2.50 2.63
N LEU A 98 -0.68 3.38 3.57
CA LEU A 98 -0.57 3.15 5.02
C LEU A 98 -1.67 2.22 5.56
N LYS A 99 -2.85 2.18 4.93
CA LYS A 99 -4.04 1.49 5.45
C LYS A 99 -3.80 0.04 5.87
N PRO A 100 -3.04 -0.80 5.15
CA PRO A 100 -2.78 -2.18 5.58
C PRO A 100 -2.11 -2.26 6.96
N LEU A 101 -1.25 -1.30 7.32
CA LEU A 101 -0.59 -1.26 8.63
C LEU A 101 -1.54 -0.80 9.75
N LEU A 102 -2.44 0.13 9.43
CA LEU A 102 -3.53 0.53 10.32
C LEU A 102 -4.49 -0.63 10.57
N TYR A 103 -4.86 -1.34 9.51
CA TYR A 103 -5.78 -2.48 9.58
C TYR A 103 -5.13 -3.64 10.34
N SER A 104 -3.82 -3.84 10.18
CA SER A 104 -3.03 -4.74 11.02
C SER A 104 -3.13 -4.38 12.51
N ALA A 105 -3.09 -3.10 12.90
CA ALA A 105 -3.32 -2.69 14.28
C ALA A 105 -4.75 -3.01 14.76
N ALA A 106 -5.73 -2.79 13.87
CA ALA A 106 -7.14 -3.03 14.17
C ALA A 106 -7.47 -4.50 14.44
N LEU A 107 -6.75 -5.43 13.80
CA LEU A 107 -6.84 -6.87 14.10
C LEU A 107 -6.57 -7.16 15.58
N GLU A 108 -5.58 -6.49 16.19
CA GLU A 108 -5.28 -6.63 17.62
C GLU A 108 -6.28 -5.89 18.51
N ALA A 109 -7.06 -4.97 17.96
CA ALA A 109 -8.22 -4.35 18.59
C ALA A 109 -9.53 -5.12 18.33
N ARG A 110 -9.44 -6.40 17.94
CA ARG A 110 -10.58 -7.31 17.70
C ARG A 110 -11.47 -6.93 16.50
N VAL A 111 -11.02 -6.01 15.65
CA VAL A 111 -11.66 -5.73 14.35
C VAL A 111 -11.16 -6.78 13.37
N MET A 112 -12.06 -7.64 12.89
CA MET A 112 -11.71 -8.78 12.06
C MET A 112 -12.07 -8.49 10.59
N PRO A 113 -11.52 -9.22 9.61
CA PRO A 113 -11.85 -9.03 8.19
C PRO A 113 -13.35 -8.97 7.87
N ALA A 114 -14.17 -9.72 8.61
CA ALA A 114 -15.63 -9.77 8.47
C ALA A 114 -16.39 -8.66 9.22
N THR A 115 -15.72 -7.82 10.04
CA THR A 115 -16.35 -6.71 10.75
C THR A 115 -17.00 -5.76 9.77
N LEU A 116 -18.29 -5.49 9.94
CA LEU A 116 -19.01 -4.50 9.15
C LEU A 116 -18.66 -3.09 9.63
N VAL A 117 -18.39 -2.19 8.71
CA VAL A 117 -18.02 -0.80 9.00
C VAL A 117 -18.78 0.11 8.05
N ASP A 118 -19.35 1.18 8.59
CA ASP A 118 -20.06 2.16 7.78
C ASP A 118 -19.12 2.88 6.79
N ASP A 119 -19.42 2.75 5.50
CA ASP A 119 -18.93 3.61 4.42
C ASP A 119 -19.98 4.68 4.09
N LEU A 120 -20.37 5.44 5.12
CA LEU A 120 -21.37 6.51 5.08
C LEU A 120 -20.72 7.87 5.38
N PRO A 121 -21.34 9.00 4.96
CA PRO A 121 -20.85 10.34 5.25
C PRO A 121 -20.42 10.50 6.71
N PHE A 122 -19.29 11.16 6.93
CA PHE A 122 -18.72 11.35 8.25
C PHE A 122 -18.43 12.83 8.47
N THR A 123 -18.72 13.34 9.66
CA THR A 123 -18.32 14.68 10.09
C THR A 123 -17.81 14.59 11.53
N ALA A 124 -16.53 14.90 11.73
CA ALA A 124 -15.95 14.97 13.06
C ALA A 124 -16.46 16.20 13.83
N ALA A 125 -16.32 16.18 15.15
CA ALA A 125 -16.73 17.28 16.03
C ALA A 125 -16.07 18.63 15.69
N ASN A 126 -14.88 18.62 15.07
CA ASN A 126 -14.18 19.81 14.60
C ASN A 126 -14.61 20.28 13.19
N GLY A 127 -15.68 19.71 12.63
CA GLY A 127 -16.20 20.03 11.30
C GLY A 127 -15.45 19.37 10.14
N TRP A 128 -14.45 18.53 10.41
CA TRP A 128 -13.75 17.80 9.34
C TRP A 128 -14.65 16.72 8.74
N SER A 129 -14.92 16.82 7.43
CA SER A 129 -15.70 15.85 6.68
C SER A 129 -14.87 15.26 5.52
N PRO A 130 -14.22 14.10 5.72
CA PRO A 130 -13.52 13.39 4.67
C PRO A 130 -14.52 12.77 3.69
N GLY A 131 -14.08 12.60 2.44
CA GLY A 131 -14.83 11.88 1.41
C GLY A 131 -14.02 10.72 0.83
N ASN A 132 -14.71 9.78 0.19
CA ASN A 132 -14.07 8.76 -0.63
C ASN A 132 -13.57 9.36 -1.95
N SER A 133 -12.48 8.83 -2.50
CA SER A 133 -11.90 9.34 -3.76
C SER A 133 -12.81 9.19 -4.97
N ASN A 134 -13.76 8.25 -4.93
CA ASN A 134 -14.76 8.03 -5.98
C ASN A 134 -16.07 8.82 -5.75
N GLY A 135 -16.20 9.53 -4.62
CA GLY A 135 -17.41 10.26 -4.23
C GLY A 135 -18.63 9.38 -3.92
N GLN A 136 -18.46 8.05 -3.82
CA GLN A 136 -19.55 7.10 -3.58
C GLN A 136 -19.52 6.59 -2.14
N TYR A 137 -20.71 6.17 -1.67
CA TYR A 137 -20.93 5.54 -0.38
C TYR A 137 -21.46 4.14 -0.60
N ALA A 138 -20.84 3.13 0.00
CA ALA A 138 -21.24 1.74 -0.15
C ALA A 138 -22.21 1.27 0.96
N GLY A 139 -22.47 2.10 1.98
CA GLY A 139 -23.17 1.66 3.18
C GLY A 139 -22.28 0.76 4.06
N PRO A 140 -22.85 -0.13 4.88
CA PRO A 140 -22.06 -1.06 5.68
C PRO A 140 -21.31 -2.05 4.78
N ILE A 141 -19.99 -2.07 4.89
CA ILE A 141 -19.09 -2.99 4.15
C ILE A 141 -18.15 -3.70 5.12
N SER A 142 -17.65 -4.88 4.77
CA SER A 142 -16.67 -5.56 5.63
C SER A 142 -15.33 -4.82 5.67
N MET A 143 -14.54 -5.00 6.74
CA MET A 143 -13.16 -4.50 6.83
C MET A 143 -12.33 -4.94 5.61
N ARG A 144 -12.50 -6.19 5.15
CA ARG A 144 -11.86 -6.68 3.93
C ARG A 144 -12.23 -5.84 2.71
N GLU A 145 -13.52 -5.64 2.47
CA GLU A 145 -14.00 -4.85 1.34
C GLU A 145 -13.56 -3.38 1.44
N ALA A 146 -13.57 -2.81 2.65
CA ALA A 146 -13.09 -1.46 2.92
C ALA A 146 -11.62 -1.28 2.50
N LEU A 147 -10.74 -2.25 2.78
CA LEU A 147 -9.35 -2.17 2.33
C LEU A 147 -9.21 -2.35 0.81
N MET A 148 -9.95 -3.30 0.22
CA MET A 148 -9.96 -3.54 -1.23
C MET A 148 -10.35 -2.30 -2.03
N ARG A 149 -11.43 -1.63 -1.60
CA ARG A 149 -11.93 -0.38 -2.18
C ARG A 149 -11.15 0.86 -1.73
N SER A 150 -10.31 0.71 -0.72
CA SER A 150 -9.57 1.81 -0.10
C SER A 150 -10.50 2.88 0.49
N SER A 151 -11.64 2.50 1.08
CA SER A 151 -12.62 3.43 1.68
C SER A 151 -11.95 4.31 2.74
N ASN A 152 -12.11 5.63 2.63
CA ASN A 152 -11.58 6.59 3.60
C ASN A 152 -12.45 6.60 4.86
N LEU A 153 -13.76 6.53 4.68
CA LEU A 153 -14.76 6.64 5.75
C LEU A 153 -14.67 5.46 6.70
N ALA A 154 -14.61 4.23 6.17
CA ALA A 154 -14.43 3.03 6.98
C ALA A 154 -13.06 3.03 7.69
N SER A 155 -11.99 3.49 7.04
CA SER A 155 -10.67 3.61 7.69
C SER A 155 -10.67 4.61 8.86
N VAL A 156 -11.41 5.72 8.75
CA VAL A 156 -11.56 6.69 9.85
C VAL A 156 -12.29 6.05 11.03
N ARG A 157 -13.39 5.32 10.79
CA ARG A 157 -14.14 4.63 11.85
C ARG A 157 -13.34 3.52 12.52
N ILE A 158 -12.59 2.75 11.74
CA ILE A 158 -11.65 1.75 12.28
C ILE A 158 -10.60 2.45 13.16
N LEU A 159 -10.02 3.57 12.71
CA LEU A 159 -9.06 4.32 13.51
C LEU A 159 -9.68 4.89 14.79
N GLN A 160 -10.91 5.39 14.74
CA GLN A 160 -11.63 5.87 15.93
C GLN A 160 -11.82 4.75 16.95
N HIS A 161 -12.17 3.54 16.50
CA HIS A 161 -12.32 2.38 17.36
C HIS A 161 -10.97 1.91 17.94
N THR A 162 -9.94 1.77 17.10
CA THR A 162 -8.62 1.28 17.51
C THR A 162 -7.83 2.30 18.34
N GLY A 163 -8.04 3.60 18.11
CA GLY A 163 -7.32 4.70 18.75
C GLY A 163 -6.06 5.12 18.00
N THR A 164 -5.83 6.44 17.89
CA THR A 164 -4.71 7.01 17.13
C THR A 164 -3.36 6.62 17.70
N HIS A 165 -3.19 6.73 19.03
CA HIS A 165 -1.94 6.37 19.71
C HIS A 165 -1.57 4.90 19.49
N ALA A 166 -2.53 3.99 19.65
CA ALA A 166 -2.32 2.56 19.46
C ALA A 166 -1.87 2.26 18.01
N VAL A 167 -2.49 2.89 17.01
CA VAL A 167 -2.08 2.74 15.61
C VAL A 167 -0.67 3.32 15.38
N ARG A 168 -0.34 4.48 15.94
CA ARG A 168 1.00 5.09 15.83
C ARG A 168 2.08 4.17 16.38
N ASP A 169 1.89 3.66 17.59
CA ASP A 169 2.82 2.71 18.21
C ASP A 169 2.94 1.43 17.41
N TRP A 170 1.81 0.89 16.94
CA TRP A 170 1.77 -0.32 16.13
C TRP A 170 2.54 -0.16 14.83
N THR A 171 2.34 0.94 14.11
CA THR A 171 3.07 1.22 12.86
C THR A 171 4.58 1.37 13.08
N GLY A 172 5.02 1.74 14.28
CA GLY A 172 6.43 1.75 14.68
C GLY A 172 7.09 0.36 14.63
N ARG A 173 6.32 -0.72 14.86
CA ARG A 173 6.82 -2.11 14.73
C ARG A 173 7.23 -2.46 13.30
N PHE A 174 6.68 -1.76 12.31
CA PHE A 174 7.03 -1.89 10.90
C PHE A 174 8.21 -0.99 10.47
N GLY A 175 8.73 -0.14 11.38
CA GLY A 175 9.83 0.78 11.11
C GLY A 175 9.44 2.19 10.68
N LEU A 176 8.14 2.54 10.76
CA LEU A 176 7.72 3.93 10.60
C LEU A 176 8.14 4.76 11.81
N ASP A 177 8.43 6.04 11.58
CA ASP A 177 8.79 6.98 12.65
C ASP A 177 7.49 7.50 13.31
N PRO A 178 7.19 7.16 14.58
CA PRO A 178 5.97 7.58 15.26
C PRO A 178 5.86 9.10 15.46
N ALA A 179 7.00 9.81 15.50
CA ALA A 179 7.03 11.27 15.61
C ALA A 179 6.57 11.97 14.32
N ARG A 180 6.58 11.25 13.19
CA ARG A 180 6.13 11.75 11.88
C ARG A 180 4.72 11.28 11.51
N GLN A 181 4.04 10.57 12.41
CA GLN A 181 2.65 10.18 12.26
C GLN A 181 1.75 11.09 13.10
N PRO A 182 0.68 11.68 12.51
CA PRO A 182 -0.20 12.60 13.22
C PRO A 182 -1.03 11.88 14.29
N ASP A 183 -1.27 12.58 15.40
CA ASP A 183 -2.10 12.10 16.50
C ASP A 183 -3.57 12.54 16.38
N ASN A 184 -4.14 12.32 15.21
CA ASN A 184 -5.54 12.64 14.93
C ASN A 184 -6.07 11.73 13.82
N LEU A 185 -7.38 11.84 13.53
CA LEU A 185 -8.07 10.95 12.59
C LEU A 185 -7.58 11.04 11.15
N THR A 186 -6.83 12.09 10.78
CA THR A 186 -6.25 12.18 9.44
C THR A 186 -5.21 11.09 9.19
N LEU A 187 -4.65 10.47 10.25
CA LEU A 187 -3.78 9.30 10.16
C LEU A 187 -4.41 8.16 9.33
N ALA A 188 -5.74 7.99 9.40
CA ALA A 188 -6.45 6.97 8.62
C ALA A 188 -6.32 7.18 7.10
N LEU A 189 -6.02 8.40 6.68
CA LEU A 189 -5.81 8.77 5.28
C LEU A 189 -4.32 8.78 4.89
N GLY A 190 -3.41 8.44 5.81
CA GLY A 190 -1.98 8.42 5.56
C GLY A 190 -1.36 9.80 5.37
N THR A 191 -1.76 10.76 6.20
CA THR A 191 -1.22 12.13 6.22
C THR A 191 0.11 12.27 6.96
N GLY A 192 0.56 11.21 7.65
CA GLY A 192 1.92 11.14 8.19
C GLY A 192 2.98 11.04 7.11
N SER A 193 4.23 11.29 7.47
CA SER A 193 5.34 11.27 6.51
C SER A 193 6.17 10.00 6.65
N VAL A 194 6.54 9.39 5.51
CA VAL A 194 7.39 8.20 5.41
C VAL A 194 8.36 8.34 4.24
N THR A 195 9.40 7.49 4.21
CA THR A 195 10.24 7.30 3.02
C THR A 195 9.84 6.03 2.25
N PRO A 196 10.14 5.92 0.94
CA PRO A 196 9.97 4.68 0.20
C PRO A 196 10.70 3.48 0.80
N LEU A 197 11.86 3.69 1.42
CA LEU A 197 12.57 2.63 2.13
C LEU A 197 11.78 2.12 3.35
N GLN A 198 11.20 3.02 4.16
CA GLN A 198 10.35 2.64 5.30
C GLN A 198 9.12 1.85 4.85
N MET A 199 8.46 2.29 3.78
CA MET A 199 7.32 1.54 3.23
C MET A 199 7.73 0.15 2.71
N THR A 200 8.90 0.04 2.10
CA THR A 200 9.41 -1.27 1.64
C THR A 200 9.74 -2.19 2.80
N GLN A 201 10.35 -1.68 3.88
CA GLN A 201 10.59 -2.44 5.10
C GLN A 201 9.28 -2.89 5.76
N ALA A 202 8.27 -2.01 5.80
CA ALA A 202 6.96 -2.33 6.36
C ALA A 202 6.27 -3.46 5.60
N TYR A 203 6.28 -3.42 4.26
CA TYR A 203 5.67 -4.46 3.43
C TYR A 203 6.50 -5.75 3.45
N ALA A 204 7.83 -5.67 3.56
CA ALA A 204 8.69 -6.81 3.78
C ALA A 204 8.38 -7.53 5.11
N THR A 205 8.04 -6.78 6.16
CA THR A 205 7.62 -7.33 7.46
C THR A 205 6.35 -8.17 7.32
N VAL A 206 5.42 -7.78 6.45
CA VAL A 206 4.25 -8.62 6.16
C VAL A 206 4.64 -9.82 5.29
N ALA A 207 5.46 -9.59 4.26
CA ALA A 207 5.86 -10.62 3.29
C ALA A 207 6.63 -11.80 3.90
N ASN A 208 7.47 -11.53 4.91
CA ASN A 208 8.23 -12.58 5.59
C ASN A 208 7.46 -13.23 6.74
N GLY A 209 6.25 -12.78 7.08
CA GLY A 209 5.43 -13.36 8.14
C GLY A 209 5.47 -12.63 9.48
N GLY A 210 6.14 -11.48 9.59
CA GLY A 210 6.03 -10.57 10.73
C GLY A 210 7.35 -10.08 11.32
N TRP A 211 8.47 -10.30 10.63
CA TRP A 211 9.80 -9.90 11.11
C TRP A 211 10.25 -8.60 10.46
N ARG A 212 10.70 -7.64 11.28
CA ARG A 212 11.28 -6.41 10.77
C ARG A 212 12.76 -6.60 10.51
N VAL A 213 13.16 -6.69 9.24
CA VAL A 213 14.56 -6.80 8.83
C VAL A 213 15.14 -5.43 8.48
N ALA A 214 16.37 -5.15 8.93
CA ALA A 214 17.06 -3.90 8.62
C ALA A 214 17.55 -3.88 7.15
N PRO A 215 17.44 -2.76 6.41
CA PRO A 215 17.93 -2.68 5.05
C PRO A 215 19.46 -2.76 4.98
N ILE A 216 20.00 -3.62 4.13
CA ILE A 216 21.44 -3.79 3.89
C ILE A 216 21.75 -3.43 2.44
N VAL A 217 22.61 -2.43 2.24
CA VAL A 217 23.08 -2.00 0.91
C VAL A 217 24.56 -2.38 0.68
N ILE A 218 25.36 -2.42 1.75
CA ILE A 218 26.78 -2.73 1.68
C ILE A 218 26.96 -4.19 2.11
N GLU A 219 27.34 -5.06 1.17
CA GLU A 219 27.65 -6.47 1.47
C GLU A 219 29.09 -6.66 1.96
N LYS A 220 30.04 -5.92 1.37
CA LYS A 220 31.46 -6.14 1.61
C LYS A 220 32.25 -4.87 1.33
N ILE A 221 33.23 -4.57 2.18
CA ILE A 221 34.21 -3.50 1.98
C ILE A 221 35.59 -4.17 1.96
N THR A 222 36.38 -3.89 0.93
CA THR A 222 37.77 -4.34 0.83
C THR A 222 38.72 -3.15 0.70
N ASP A 223 39.97 -3.32 1.13
CA ASP A 223 41.04 -2.39 0.74
C ASP A 223 41.49 -2.61 -0.72
N ALA A 224 42.45 -1.81 -1.18
CA ALA A 224 42.98 -1.88 -2.54
C ALA A 224 43.76 -3.18 -2.83
N GLN A 225 44.17 -3.91 -1.78
CA GLN A 225 44.87 -5.19 -1.87
C GLN A 225 43.90 -6.38 -1.80
N GLY A 226 42.59 -6.14 -1.67
CA GLY A 226 41.56 -7.17 -1.59
C GLY A 226 41.34 -7.72 -0.17
N LYS A 227 41.96 -7.15 0.87
CA LYS A 227 41.71 -7.54 2.25
C LYS A 227 40.31 -7.07 2.66
N VAL A 228 39.52 -7.99 3.21
CA VAL A 228 38.18 -7.69 3.72
C VAL A 228 38.29 -6.83 4.99
N LEU A 229 37.68 -5.66 4.97
CA LEU A 229 37.58 -4.72 6.10
C LEU A 229 36.23 -4.83 6.80
N PHE A 230 35.19 -5.13 6.04
CA PHE A 230 33.84 -5.36 6.53
C PHE A 230 33.13 -6.35 5.63
N GLU A 231 32.29 -7.18 6.22
CA GLU A 231 31.36 -8.05 5.53
C GLU A 231 30.04 -7.99 6.29
N ALA A 232 28.93 -7.82 5.56
CA ALA A 232 27.62 -7.78 6.17
C ALA A 232 27.38 -9.11 6.90
N PRO A 233 26.82 -9.07 8.12
CA PRO A 233 26.55 -10.29 8.84
C PRO A 233 25.59 -11.19 8.03
N PRO A 234 25.64 -12.50 8.26
CA PRO A 234 24.58 -13.40 7.81
C PRO A 234 23.21 -12.85 8.26
N ALA A 235 22.17 -13.13 7.49
CA ALA A 235 20.82 -12.76 7.89
C ALA A 235 20.51 -13.37 9.26
N GLU A 236 19.97 -12.54 10.16
CA GLU A 236 19.56 -13.00 11.49
C GLU A 236 18.49 -14.10 11.34
N ALA A 237 18.56 -15.11 12.20
CA ALA A 237 17.55 -16.16 12.20
C ALA A 237 16.19 -15.55 12.57
N LEU A 238 15.19 -15.80 11.73
CA LEU A 238 13.82 -15.36 11.97
C LEU A 238 13.15 -16.29 12.98
N THR A 239 13.03 -15.85 14.23
CA THR A 239 12.51 -16.64 15.37
C THR A 239 11.33 -15.91 16.02
N GLU A 240 10.54 -16.57 16.87
CA GLU A 240 9.45 -15.85 17.55
C GLU A 240 9.94 -14.71 18.45
N ASP A 241 11.14 -14.84 19.04
CA ASP A 241 11.70 -13.86 19.98
C ASP A 241 12.00 -12.49 19.34
N ASN A 242 12.32 -12.47 18.04
CA ASN A 242 12.60 -11.25 17.28
C ASN A 242 11.48 -10.87 16.30
N ARG A 243 10.29 -11.47 16.43
CA ARG A 243 9.13 -11.16 15.59
C ARG A 243 8.51 -9.83 15.98
N ALA A 244 8.30 -8.93 15.02
CA ALA A 244 7.78 -7.57 15.26
C ALA A 244 6.25 -7.54 15.42
N ILE A 245 5.53 -8.34 14.62
CA ILE A 245 4.08 -8.53 14.69
C ILE A 245 3.73 -10.01 14.73
N PRO A 246 2.63 -10.44 15.39
CA PRO A 246 2.27 -11.86 15.45
C PRO A 246 2.10 -12.51 14.08
N ALA A 247 2.48 -13.79 13.93
CA ALA A 247 2.38 -14.51 12.66
C ALA A 247 0.95 -14.53 12.10
N ARG A 248 -0.06 -14.71 12.97
CA ARG A 248 -1.48 -14.65 12.61
C ARG A 248 -1.89 -13.28 12.04
N ASN A 249 -1.30 -12.20 12.55
CA ASN A 249 -1.57 -10.84 12.10
C ASN A 249 -0.97 -10.61 10.71
N ALA A 250 0.30 -10.96 10.53
CA ALA A 250 0.96 -10.88 9.24
C ALA A 250 0.22 -11.68 8.17
N PHE A 251 -0.23 -12.90 8.52
CA PHE A 251 -1.01 -13.76 7.62
C PHE A 251 -2.35 -13.13 7.22
N VAL A 252 -3.14 -12.64 8.17
CA VAL A 252 -4.43 -12.00 7.85
C VAL A 252 -4.21 -10.73 7.03
N THR A 253 -3.23 -9.90 7.39
CA THR A 253 -2.85 -8.70 6.64
C THR A 253 -2.43 -9.04 5.20
N ALA A 254 -1.63 -10.09 5.02
CA ALA A 254 -1.25 -10.60 3.71
C ALA A 254 -2.49 -11.06 2.90
N SER A 255 -3.44 -11.75 3.54
CA SER A 255 -4.69 -12.16 2.87
C SER A 255 -5.49 -10.96 2.35
N LEU A 256 -5.55 -9.87 3.13
CA LEU A 256 -6.23 -8.64 2.74
C LEU A 256 -5.49 -7.96 1.56
N LEU A 257 -4.18 -7.89 1.61
CA LEU A 257 -3.34 -7.35 0.52
C LEU A 257 -3.42 -8.17 -0.77
N ASN A 258 -3.57 -9.50 -0.66
CA ASN A 258 -3.74 -10.36 -1.83
C ASN A 258 -5.06 -10.04 -2.54
N ASP A 259 -6.14 -9.83 -1.79
CA ASP A 259 -7.44 -9.45 -2.38
C ASP A 259 -7.43 -8.07 -3.02
N VAL A 260 -6.70 -7.12 -2.43
CA VAL A 260 -6.46 -5.82 -3.07
C VAL A 260 -5.77 -6.00 -4.43
N ALA A 261 -4.80 -6.92 -4.53
CA ALA A 261 -4.06 -7.23 -5.75
C ALA A 261 -4.82 -8.14 -6.73
N ARG A 262 -5.82 -8.88 -6.26
CA ARG A 262 -6.67 -9.80 -7.04
C ARG A 262 -7.85 -9.09 -7.69
N SER A 263 -8.57 -8.26 -6.92
CA SER A 263 -9.83 -7.64 -7.36
C SER A 263 -10.06 -6.22 -6.84
N GLY A 264 -9.19 -5.71 -5.97
CA GLY A 264 -9.27 -4.33 -5.47
C GLY A 264 -8.53 -3.31 -6.33
N THR A 265 -8.13 -2.21 -5.69
CA THR A 265 -7.41 -1.10 -6.34
C THR A 265 -6.05 -1.48 -6.97
N ALA A 266 -5.49 -2.64 -6.66
CA ALA A 266 -4.24 -3.15 -7.22
C ALA A 266 -4.43 -4.31 -8.23
N ALA A 267 -5.66 -4.63 -8.62
CA ALA A 267 -6.01 -5.77 -9.49
C ALA A 267 -5.15 -5.90 -10.77
N ARG A 268 -4.72 -4.77 -11.34
CA ARG A 268 -3.88 -4.73 -12.54
C ARG A 268 -2.53 -5.44 -12.34
N ALA A 269 -2.00 -5.51 -11.11
CA ALA A 269 -0.75 -6.21 -10.81
C ALA A 269 -0.86 -7.71 -11.16
N GLN A 270 -1.82 -8.42 -10.55
CA GLN A 270 -2.03 -9.84 -10.82
C GLN A 270 -2.54 -10.09 -12.24
N ALA A 271 -3.44 -9.24 -12.75
CA ALA A 271 -4.00 -9.40 -14.09
C ALA A 271 -2.91 -9.28 -15.20
N THR A 272 -1.95 -8.38 -15.04
CA THR A 272 -0.89 -8.16 -16.03
C THR A 272 0.20 -9.22 -15.93
N LEU A 273 0.65 -9.53 -14.72
CA LEU A 273 1.73 -10.50 -14.49
C LEU A 273 1.26 -11.95 -14.51
N LYS A 274 -0.06 -12.18 -14.42
CA LYS A 274 -0.71 -13.50 -14.39
C LYS A 274 -0.22 -14.38 -13.23
N ARG A 275 -0.16 -13.79 -12.03
CA ARG A 275 0.37 -14.42 -10.82
C ARG A 275 -0.54 -14.16 -9.63
N GLY A 276 -0.88 -15.19 -8.86
CA GLY A 276 -1.66 -15.09 -7.63
C GLY A 276 -0.84 -14.79 -6.38
N ASP A 277 0.49 -14.87 -6.46
CA ASP A 277 1.44 -14.66 -5.35
C ASP A 277 1.91 -13.20 -5.23
N LEU A 278 1.11 -12.26 -5.73
CA LEU A 278 1.39 -10.83 -5.64
C LEU A 278 0.43 -10.15 -4.67
N TYR A 279 1.00 -9.25 -3.89
CA TYR A 279 0.34 -8.55 -2.80
C TYR A 279 0.67 -7.07 -2.92
N GLY A 280 -0.27 -6.17 -2.63
CA GLY A 280 0.09 -4.76 -2.65
C GLY A 280 -1.08 -3.82 -2.50
N LYS A 281 -0.75 -2.54 -2.36
CA LYS A 281 -1.70 -1.46 -2.15
C LYS A 281 -1.26 -0.21 -2.92
N THR A 282 -2.22 0.40 -3.60
CA THR A 282 -2.06 1.73 -4.17
C THR A 282 -2.17 2.79 -3.07
N GLY A 283 -1.35 3.83 -3.16
CA GLY A 283 -1.47 5.05 -2.36
C GLY A 283 -1.65 6.26 -3.26
N THR A 284 -2.57 7.13 -2.86
CA THR A 284 -2.77 8.45 -3.48
C THR A 284 -3.04 9.42 -2.35
N THR A 285 -2.42 10.58 -2.37
CA THR A 285 -2.68 11.67 -1.42
C THR A 285 -3.76 12.61 -1.95
N ASN A 286 -4.24 13.53 -1.12
CA ASN A 286 -5.17 14.57 -1.56
C ASN A 286 -4.55 15.36 -2.72
N ASP A 287 -5.40 15.81 -3.65
CA ASP A 287 -5.00 16.52 -4.89
C ASP A 287 -4.00 15.77 -5.79
N ALA A 288 -3.81 14.46 -5.57
CA ALA A 288 -2.85 13.63 -6.29
C ALA A 288 -1.42 14.20 -6.28
N VAL A 289 -0.96 14.69 -5.13
CA VAL A 289 0.41 15.20 -4.96
C VAL A 289 1.45 14.07 -5.01
N ASP A 290 1.11 12.92 -4.43
CA ASP A 290 1.93 11.73 -4.37
C ASP A 290 1.16 10.52 -4.89
N ALA A 291 1.82 9.73 -5.74
CA ALA A 291 1.34 8.45 -6.21
C ALA A 291 2.27 7.34 -5.74
N TRP A 292 1.70 6.32 -5.10
CA TRP A 292 2.44 5.20 -4.53
C TRP A 292 1.91 3.86 -5.01
N PHE A 293 2.83 2.91 -5.08
CA PHE A 293 2.50 1.50 -5.02
C PHE A 293 3.50 0.78 -4.13
N ALA A 294 3.01 0.18 -3.05
CA ALA A 294 3.81 -0.67 -2.18
C ALA A 294 3.26 -2.10 -2.29
N GLY A 295 4.13 -3.05 -2.57
CA GLY A 295 3.72 -4.43 -2.79
C GLY A 295 4.89 -5.40 -2.72
N TYR A 296 4.58 -6.67 -2.78
CA TYR A 296 5.59 -7.72 -2.72
C TYR A 296 5.16 -8.98 -3.47
N GLN A 297 6.17 -9.75 -3.82
CA GLN A 297 6.12 -11.19 -3.97
C GLN A 297 6.92 -11.78 -2.78
N PRO A 298 6.65 -13.00 -2.28
CA PRO A 298 7.26 -13.52 -1.04
C PRO A 298 8.79 -13.39 -0.89
N THR A 299 9.56 -13.30 -1.98
CA THR A 299 11.02 -13.13 -1.95
C THR A 299 11.49 -11.72 -2.32
N LEU A 300 10.58 -10.80 -2.67
CA LEU A 300 10.93 -9.44 -3.09
C LEU A 300 9.81 -8.44 -2.75
N ALA A 301 10.07 -7.57 -1.77
CA ALA A 301 9.23 -6.41 -1.47
C ALA A 301 9.72 -5.19 -2.25
N THR A 302 8.80 -4.48 -2.90
CA THR A 302 9.13 -3.34 -3.76
C THR A 302 8.13 -2.21 -3.55
N THR A 303 8.65 -0.99 -3.35
CA THR A 303 7.84 0.23 -3.31
C THR A 303 8.25 1.16 -4.45
N VAL A 304 7.25 1.77 -5.08
CA VAL A 304 7.40 2.86 -6.03
C VAL A 304 6.67 4.10 -5.51
N TRP A 305 7.33 5.24 -5.64
CA TRP A 305 6.76 6.57 -5.44
C TRP A 305 6.92 7.40 -6.72
N MET A 306 5.96 8.28 -6.98
CA MET A 306 6.05 9.34 -7.98
C MET A 306 5.44 10.63 -7.42
N GLY A 307 6.09 11.76 -7.68
CA GLY A 307 5.65 13.06 -7.19
C GLY A 307 6.59 14.18 -7.66
N TYR A 308 6.26 15.42 -7.30
CA TYR A 308 7.15 16.55 -7.51
C TYR A 308 7.93 16.87 -6.24
N ASP A 309 9.18 17.32 -6.39
CA ASP A 309 10.00 17.79 -5.28
C ASP A 309 9.30 18.85 -4.46
N GLN A 310 8.84 19.89 -5.16
CA GLN A 310 7.91 20.88 -4.64
C GLN A 310 6.49 20.34 -4.82
N PRO A 311 5.79 20.00 -3.72
CA PRO A 311 4.48 19.37 -3.78
C PRO A 311 3.50 20.13 -4.67
N ARG A 312 3.00 19.46 -5.71
CA ARG A 312 1.91 19.94 -6.57
C ARG A 312 1.19 18.76 -7.19
N SER A 313 -0.03 18.98 -7.66
CA SER A 313 -0.85 17.93 -8.25
C SER A 313 -0.16 17.29 -9.47
N LEU A 314 -0.20 15.95 -9.54
CA LEU A 314 0.19 15.16 -10.72
C LEU A 314 -0.87 15.25 -11.83
N GLY A 315 -2.09 15.69 -11.52
CA GLY A 315 -3.21 15.87 -12.45
C GLY A 315 -4.48 15.13 -12.02
N GLY A 316 -5.64 15.61 -12.48
CA GLY A 316 -6.97 15.19 -12.00
C GLY A 316 -7.38 13.73 -12.27
N SER A 317 -6.56 12.94 -12.97
CA SER A 317 -6.78 11.51 -13.21
C SER A 317 -5.62 10.63 -12.73
N GLU A 318 -4.68 11.20 -11.99
CA GLU A 318 -3.47 10.54 -11.57
C GLU A 318 -3.64 9.88 -10.21
N SER A 319 -3.53 8.55 -10.16
CA SER A 319 -3.62 7.78 -8.92
C SER A 319 -2.42 6.84 -8.80
N GLY A 320 -2.16 6.32 -7.61
CA GLY A 320 -1.14 5.28 -7.41
C GLY A 320 -1.26 4.11 -8.38
N GLY A 321 -2.48 3.74 -8.77
CA GLY A 321 -2.75 2.67 -9.75
C GLY A 321 -2.45 3.02 -11.22
N ARG A 322 -2.32 4.31 -11.56
CA ARG A 322 -2.06 4.79 -12.92
C ARG A 322 -0.62 5.24 -13.14
N LEU A 323 0.04 5.74 -12.08
CA LEU A 323 1.41 6.26 -12.17
C LEU A 323 2.45 5.31 -11.58
N ALA A 324 2.33 4.96 -10.29
CA ALA A 324 3.34 4.15 -9.61
C ALA A 324 3.22 2.65 -9.92
N LEU A 325 1.99 2.13 -10.03
CA LEU A 325 1.75 0.71 -10.28
C LEU A 325 2.35 0.22 -11.62
N PRO A 326 2.26 0.92 -12.76
CA PRO A 326 2.92 0.49 -13.99
C PRO A 326 4.43 0.30 -13.85
N ILE A 327 5.13 1.24 -13.19
CA ILE A 327 6.57 1.12 -12.92
C ILE A 327 6.86 -0.13 -12.09
N TRP A 328 6.05 -0.37 -11.06
CA TRP A 328 6.18 -1.57 -10.23
C TRP A 328 5.95 -2.85 -11.03
N ILE A 329 4.92 -2.89 -11.89
CA ILE A 329 4.64 -4.05 -12.77
C ILE A 329 5.81 -4.31 -13.70
N ASP A 330 6.35 -3.28 -14.34
CA ASP A 330 7.47 -3.41 -15.28
C ASP A 330 8.72 -3.95 -14.58
N PHE A 331 9.05 -3.41 -13.40
CA PHE A 331 10.15 -3.89 -12.59
C PHE A 331 9.94 -5.35 -12.15
N MET A 332 8.77 -5.68 -11.59
CA MET A 332 8.48 -7.03 -11.10
C MET A 332 8.36 -8.06 -12.22
N SER A 333 7.91 -7.66 -13.41
CA SER A 333 7.92 -8.51 -14.62
C SER A 333 9.33 -8.98 -14.95
N ALA A 334 10.30 -8.08 -14.89
CA ALA A 334 11.71 -8.40 -15.11
C ALA A 334 12.30 -9.19 -13.93
N ALA A 335 12.08 -8.72 -12.70
CA ALA A 335 12.68 -9.29 -11.49
C ALA A 335 12.18 -10.71 -11.19
N LEU A 336 10.91 -11.02 -11.49
CA LEU A 336 10.31 -12.33 -11.24
C LEU A 336 10.42 -13.29 -12.42
N LYS A 337 11.13 -12.93 -13.49
CA LYS A 337 11.31 -13.80 -14.65
C LYS A 337 12.00 -15.10 -14.22
N GLY A 338 11.35 -16.24 -14.47
CA GLY A 338 11.84 -17.56 -14.06
C GLY A 338 11.64 -17.91 -12.58
N THR A 339 11.05 -17.01 -11.78
CA THR A 339 10.69 -17.30 -10.39
C THR A 339 9.37 -18.09 -10.37
N PRO A 340 9.31 -19.28 -9.75
CA PRO A 340 8.06 -20.04 -9.61
C PRO A 340 6.97 -19.22 -8.89
N VAL A 341 5.70 -19.50 -9.21
CA VAL A 341 4.57 -18.93 -8.46
C VAL A 341 4.54 -19.59 -7.10
N ALA A 342 4.66 -18.81 -6.04
CA ALA A 342 4.59 -19.35 -4.68
C ALA A 342 3.16 -19.83 -4.37
N SER A 343 3.05 -20.97 -3.70
CA SER A 343 1.78 -21.37 -3.10
C SER A 343 1.44 -20.45 -1.92
N PRO A 344 0.14 -20.19 -1.66
CA PRO A 344 -0.26 -19.50 -0.44
C PRO A 344 0.32 -20.21 0.79
N PRO A 345 0.87 -19.48 1.78
CA PRO A 345 1.37 -20.10 2.99
C PRO A 345 0.22 -20.80 3.74
N ALA A 346 0.55 -21.86 4.48
CA ALA A 346 -0.41 -22.45 5.42
C ALA A 346 -0.75 -21.43 6.52
N PRO A 347 -2.00 -21.38 7.00
CA PRO A 347 -2.37 -20.50 8.10
C PRO A 347 -1.58 -20.90 9.37
N PRO A 348 -0.96 -19.94 10.08
CA PRO A 348 -0.31 -20.21 11.36
C PRO A 348 -1.34 -20.57 12.44
N ALA A 349 -0.85 -21.06 13.57
CA ALA A 349 -1.67 -21.29 14.76
C ALA A 349 -2.38 -19.99 15.23
N GLY A 350 -3.50 -20.15 15.92
CA GLY A 350 -4.29 -19.02 16.42
C GLY A 350 -5.28 -18.44 15.41
N LEU A 351 -5.48 -19.10 14.27
CA LEU A 351 -6.48 -18.74 13.26
C LEU A 351 -7.49 -19.86 13.05
N VAL A 352 -8.75 -19.46 12.85
CA VAL A 352 -9.83 -20.32 12.36
C VAL A 352 -10.44 -19.66 11.13
N ARG A 353 -10.89 -20.48 10.18
CA ARG A 353 -11.61 -20.00 9.00
C ARG A 353 -13.11 -19.98 9.28
N GLU A 354 -13.74 -18.83 9.07
CA GLU A 354 -15.18 -18.61 9.21
C GLU A 354 -15.70 -18.10 7.87
N GLY A 355 -16.38 -18.97 7.11
CA GLY A 355 -16.75 -18.69 5.72
C GLY A 355 -15.54 -18.37 4.83
N ASP A 356 -15.54 -17.18 4.24
CA ASP A 356 -14.46 -16.68 3.39
C ASP A 356 -13.39 -15.87 4.15
N ASP A 357 -13.53 -15.74 5.47
CA ASP A 357 -12.68 -14.90 6.30
C ASP A 357 -11.91 -15.66 7.38
N TRP A 358 -10.97 -14.93 7.99
CA TRP A 358 -10.12 -15.41 9.08
C TRP A 358 -10.51 -14.73 10.38
N LEU A 359 -10.59 -15.52 11.44
CA LEU A 359 -10.87 -15.08 12.79
C LEU A 359 -9.77 -15.59 13.73
N TYR A 360 -9.42 -14.79 14.74
CA TYR A 360 -8.52 -15.26 15.79
C TYR A 360 -9.25 -16.27 16.66
N THR A 361 -8.59 -17.39 16.96
CA THR A 361 -9.23 -18.53 17.64
C THR A 361 -9.85 -18.16 18.99
N GLU A 362 -9.25 -17.20 19.72
CA GLU A 362 -9.78 -16.73 21.00
C GLU A 362 -11.14 -16.00 20.88
N TRP A 363 -11.49 -15.53 19.68
CA TRP A 363 -12.75 -14.84 19.41
C TRP A 363 -13.76 -15.68 18.64
N ARG A 364 -13.45 -16.96 18.36
CA ARG A 364 -14.34 -17.86 17.61
C ARG A 364 -15.74 -17.91 18.23
N ASP A 365 -15.77 -18.01 19.56
CA ASP A 365 -17.02 -18.19 20.29
C ASP A 365 -17.62 -16.85 20.72
N GLY A 366 -17.20 -15.70 20.15
CA GLY A 366 -17.73 -14.36 20.42
C GLY A 366 -16.67 -13.37 20.94
N GLY A 367 -17.03 -12.08 21.02
CA GLY A 367 -16.19 -11.03 21.61
C GLY A 367 -15.28 -10.25 20.64
N TRP A 368 -15.33 -10.57 19.34
CA TRP A 368 -14.77 -9.72 18.28
C TRP A 368 -15.77 -8.64 17.86
N VAL A 369 -15.31 -7.55 17.23
CA VAL A 369 -16.17 -6.44 16.82
C VAL A 369 -16.98 -6.82 15.60
N SER A 370 -18.28 -7.05 15.72
CA SER A 370 -19.14 -7.44 14.58
C SER A 370 -19.49 -6.25 13.68
N ALA A 371 -19.67 -5.06 14.27
CA ALA A 371 -19.99 -3.86 13.53
C ALA A 371 -19.40 -2.58 14.16
N ILE A 372 -19.04 -1.60 13.32
CA ILE A 372 -18.67 -0.24 13.71
C ILE A 372 -19.56 0.71 12.89
N SER A 373 -20.53 1.33 13.56
CA SER A 373 -21.49 2.26 12.95
C SER A 373 -21.62 3.55 13.73
N ASP A 374 -22.04 4.63 13.06
CA ASP A 374 -22.28 5.91 13.74
C ASP A 374 -23.57 5.89 14.57
N GLN A 375 -24.57 5.11 14.16
CA GLN A 375 -25.87 5.04 14.83
C GLN A 375 -25.88 4.04 16.00
N GLY A 376 -25.30 2.86 15.81
CA GLY A 376 -25.26 1.79 16.81
C GLY A 376 -23.98 1.76 17.65
N GLY A 377 -22.98 2.57 17.30
CA GLY A 377 -21.66 2.52 17.92
C GLY A 377 -20.90 1.25 17.53
N THR A 378 -20.07 0.76 18.44
CA THR A 378 -19.33 -0.51 18.27
C THR A 378 -20.15 -1.67 18.84
N GLU A 379 -20.46 -2.64 17.99
CA GLU A 379 -21.11 -3.89 18.37
C GLU A 379 -20.11 -5.04 18.41
N TYR A 380 -20.28 -5.94 19.36
CA TYR A 380 -19.45 -7.14 19.51
C TYR A 380 -20.27 -8.39 19.21
N SER A 381 -19.65 -9.36 18.56
CA SER A 381 -20.24 -10.67 18.31
C SER A 381 -20.59 -11.36 19.62
N ARG A 382 -21.76 -11.98 19.65
CA ARG A 382 -22.30 -12.64 20.84
C ARG A 382 -21.75 -14.05 20.97
N THR A 383 -21.56 -14.47 22.22
CA THR A 383 -21.19 -15.83 22.54
C THR A 383 -22.38 -16.78 22.45
N LEU A 384 -22.19 -17.97 21.88
CA LEU A 384 -23.20 -19.05 21.82
C LEU A 384 -23.82 -19.35 23.20
N THR A 385 -23.03 -19.30 24.27
CA THR A 385 -23.48 -19.46 25.67
C THR A 385 -24.38 -18.33 26.16
N GLY A 386 -24.18 -17.10 25.69
CA GLY A 386 -25.03 -15.95 26.01
C GLY A 386 -26.41 -16.04 25.35
N ASP A 387 -26.45 -16.53 24.11
CA ASP A 387 -27.71 -16.78 23.40
C ASP A 387 -28.45 -17.99 23.97
N LEU A 388 -27.72 -19.05 24.38
CA LEU A 388 -28.32 -20.17 25.12
C LEU A 388 -28.85 -19.74 26.48
N ASN A 389 -28.12 -18.93 27.26
CA ASN A 389 -28.61 -18.44 28.55
C ASN A 389 -29.81 -17.50 28.41
N LYS A 390 -29.85 -16.66 27.37
CA LYS A 390 -31.06 -15.88 27.03
C LYS A 390 -32.21 -16.77 26.58
N ALA A 391 -31.96 -17.79 25.77
CA ALA A 391 -32.97 -18.73 25.32
C ALA A 391 -33.53 -19.58 26.49
N PHE A 392 -32.67 -20.09 27.36
CA PHE A 392 -33.06 -20.80 28.58
C PHE A 392 -33.71 -19.86 29.60
N GLY A 393 -33.26 -18.62 29.71
CA GLY A 393 -33.88 -17.58 30.53
C GLY A 393 -35.28 -17.23 30.04
N ALA A 394 -35.46 -17.02 28.74
CA ALA A 394 -36.74 -16.75 28.10
C ALA A 394 -37.68 -17.97 28.14
N PHE A 395 -37.15 -19.18 27.99
CA PHE A 395 -37.89 -20.43 28.18
C PHE A 395 -38.31 -20.63 29.64
N GLY A 396 -37.43 -20.32 30.59
CA GLY A 396 -37.73 -20.35 32.03
C GLY A 396 -38.76 -19.30 32.43
N ALA A 397 -38.70 -18.09 31.87
CA ALA A 397 -39.71 -17.04 32.07
C ALA A 397 -41.06 -17.42 31.46
N TRP A 398 -41.06 -18.06 30.28
CA TRP A 398 -42.26 -18.62 29.66
C TRP A 398 -42.91 -19.72 30.51
N LEU A 399 -42.10 -20.64 31.08
CA LEU A 399 -42.60 -21.66 32.01
C LEU A 399 -43.17 -21.07 33.32
N ARG A 400 -42.68 -19.90 33.75
CA ARG A 400 -43.19 -19.17 34.92
C ARG A 400 -44.38 -18.25 34.63
N GLY A 401 -44.85 -18.19 33.39
CA GLY A 401 -45.98 -17.35 32.98
C GLY A 401 -45.69 -15.85 33.02
N GLU A 402 -44.42 -15.46 32.97
CA GLU A 402 -44.02 -14.05 32.97
C GLU A 402 -44.35 -13.41 31.61
N PRO A 403 -44.94 -12.19 31.57
CA PRO A 403 -45.27 -11.53 30.32
C PRO A 403 -44.01 -11.22 29.51
N ARG A 404 -44.07 -11.42 28.18
CA ARG A 404 -42.96 -11.05 27.28
C ARG A 404 -42.64 -9.55 27.43
N PRO A 405 -41.35 -9.16 27.46
CA PRO A 405 -40.99 -7.75 27.33
C PRO A 405 -41.53 -7.22 26.01
N ALA A 406 -42.14 -6.03 26.02
CA ALA A 406 -42.51 -5.33 24.81
C ALA A 406 -41.25 -4.83 24.09
N ASP A 407 -41.18 -5.04 22.78
CA ASP A 407 -40.07 -4.68 21.89
C ASP A 407 -39.82 -3.16 21.83
#